data_AF-A0A5B7BDW0-F1
#
_entry.id   AF-A0A5B7BDW0-F1
#
_cell.length_a   1.000
_cell.length_b   1.000
_cell.length_c   1.000
_cell.angle_alpha   90.00
_cell.angle_beta   90.00
_cell.angle_gamma   90.00
#
_symmetry.space_group_name_H-M   'P 1'
#
loop_
_entity.id
_entity.type
_entity.pdbx_description
1 polymer ?
#
loop_
_entity_poly.entity_id
_entity_poly.type
_entity_poly.pdbx_seq_one_letter_code
_entity_poly.pdbx_strand_id
1 'polypeptide(L)'
;VQAFGTPRRLVVCVESLCSRQVENEVEVRGPPVSKAFDREGNPTKAAEGFCRRYCVPLDSLYRRVDGKTEYVYVRVVESTRLAVEVLSEDLPSAIGKVSFPKSMRW
;
A
#
# COMPACT_ATOMS: atom_id res chain seq x y z
N VAL A 1 15.98 11.45 11.61
CA VAL A 1 16.67 10.16 11.85
C VAL A 1 18.11 10.46 12.18
N GLN A 2 18.62 9.92 13.29
CA GLN A 2 20.01 10.07 13.71
C GLN A 2 20.69 8.70 13.69
N ALA A 3 21.95 8.65 13.28
CA ALA A 3 22.75 7.43 13.26
C ALA A 3 24.02 7.63 14.09
N PHE A 4 24.34 6.62 14.89
CA PHE A 4 25.51 6.60 15.76
C PHE A 4 26.25 5.28 15.57
N GLY A 5 27.55 5.27 15.84
CA GLY A 5 28.35 4.07 15.71
C GLY A 5 29.57 4.05 16.61
N THR A 6 29.95 2.84 17.00
CA THR A 6 31.29 2.48 17.49
C THR A 6 31.84 1.39 16.56
N PRO A 7 33.13 1.02 16.64
CA PRO A 7 33.68 -0.03 15.77
C PRO A 7 32.92 -1.37 15.81
N ARG A 8 32.13 -1.65 16.87
CA ARG A 8 31.35 -2.90 17.02
C ARG A 8 29.83 -2.70 17.16
N ARG A 9 29.31 -1.46 17.09
CA ARG A 9 27.87 -1.18 17.28
C ARG A 9 27.41 -0.10 16.32
N LEU A 10 26.25 -0.30 15.71
CA LEU A 10 25.53 0.72 14.96
C LEU A 10 24.19 0.95 15.64
N VAL A 11 23.78 2.21 15.78
CA VAL A 11 22.52 2.61 16.39
C VAL A 11 21.83 3.59 15.46
N VAL A 12 20.55 3.37 15.20
CA VAL A 12 19.68 4.31 14.47
C VAL A 12 18.58 4.74 15.42
N CYS A 13 18.44 6.04 15.64
CA CYS A 13 17.41 6.65 16.47
C CYS A 13 16.42 7.44 15.59
N VAL A 14 15.13 7.17 15.80
CA VAL A 14 14.02 7.84 15.12
C VAL A 14 13.07 8.36 16.20
N GLU A 15 13.14 9.65 16.50
CA GLU A 15 12.39 10.26 17.60
C GLU A 15 10.87 10.20 17.38
N SER A 16 10.39 10.62 16.21
CA SER A 16 8.96 10.67 15.88
C SER A 16 8.54 9.50 14.98
N LEU A 17 8.93 8.26 15.34
CA LEU A 17 8.52 7.08 14.60
C LEU A 17 7.04 6.78 14.87
N CYS A 18 6.22 6.79 13.82
CA CYS A 18 4.82 6.35 13.93
C CYS A 18 4.77 4.87 14.29
N SER A 19 3.94 4.51 15.28
CA SER A 19 3.75 3.11 15.72
C SER A 19 3.01 2.26 14.70
N ARG A 20 2.24 2.88 13.81
CA ARG A 20 1.48 2.27 12.72
C ARG A 20 1.68 3.10 11.45
N GLN A 21 1.65 2.45 10.30
CA GLN A 21 1.54 3.15 9.02
C GLN A 21 0.31 4.07 9.02
N VAL A 22 0.45 5.23 8.39
CA VAL A 22 -0.67 6.15 8.18
C VAL A 22 -1.64 5.49 7.21
N GLU A 23 -2.94 5.58 7.50
CA GLU A 23 -3.98 5.12 6.58
C GLU A 23 -3.92 5.95 5.31
N ASN A 24 -3.78 5.27 4.18
CA ASN A 24 -3.73 5.88 2.87
C ASN A 24 -4.98 5.50 2.11
N GLU A 25 -5.73 6.50 1.65
CA GLU A 25 -6.89 6.31 0.82
C GLU A 25 -6.45 6.37 -0.65
N VAL A 26 -6.62 5.27 -1.38
CA VAL A 26 -6.24 5.16 -2.79
C VAL A 26 -7.48 5.04 -3.66
N GLU A 27 -7.46 5.77 -4.78
CA GLU A 27 -8.47 5.61 -5.83
C GLU A 27 -8.08 4.43 -6.72
N VAL A 28 -8.96 3.43 -6.80
CA VAL A 28 -8.71 2.25 -7.62
C VAL A 28 -9.62 2.25 -8.84
N ARG A 29 -9.01 2.14 -10.02
CA ARG A 29 -9.73 2.05 -11.30
C ARG A 29 -10.35 0.67 -11.48
N GLY A 30 -11.64 0.65 -11.76
CA GLY A 30 -12.42 -0.52 -12.11
C GLY A 30 -12.63 -0.70 -13.62
N PRO A 31 -13.64 -1.49 -14.02
CA PRO A 31 -13.99 -1.66 -15.44
C PRO A 31 -14.52 -0.35 -16.08
N PRO A 32 -14.51 -0.26 -17.43
CA PRO A 32 -15.21 0.81 -18.13
C PRO A 32 -16.69 0.86 -17.71
N VAL A 33 -17.29 2.05 -17.65
CA VAL A 33 -18.72 2.22 -17.29
C VAL A 33 -19.62 1.38 -18.20
N SER A 34 -19.29 1.27 -19.49
CA SER A 34 -19.99 0.44 -20.47
C SER A 34 -19.95 -1.08 -20.19
N LYS A 35 -19.03 -1.53 -19.33
CA LYS A 35 -18.95 -2.91 -18.85
C LYS A 35 -19.40 -3.05 -17.39
N ALA A 36 -19.40 -1.96 -16.63
CA ALA A 36 -19.82 -1.94 -15.23
C ALA A 36 -21.34 -1.95 -15.08
N PHE A 37 -22.06 -1.32 -16.01
CA PHE A 37 -23.52 -1.25 -16.03
C PHE A 37 -24.09 -1.78 -17.34
N ASP A 38 -25.27 -2.41 -17.27
CA ASP A 38 -26.01 -2.84 -18.44
C ASP A 38 -26.83 -1.69 -19.08
N ARG A 39 -27.65 -2.01 -20.07
CA ARG A 39 -28.49 -1.02 -20.79
C ARG A 39 -29.62 -0.44 -19.93
N GLU A 40 -30.00 -1.12 -18.85
CA GLU A 40 -31.04 -0.69 -17.91
C GLU A 40 -30.44 0.10 -16.73
N GLY A 41 -29.10 0.18 -16.65
CA GLY A 41 -28.38 0.85 -15.58
C GLY A 41 -28.08 -0.05 -14.38
N ASN A 42 -28.37 -1.34 -14.47
CA ASN A 42 -28.09 -2.29 -13.38
C ASN A 42 -26.59 -2.66 -13.39
N PRO A 43 -25.98 -2.86 -12.20
CA PRO A 43 -24.59 -3.30 -12.12
C PRO A 43 -24.42 -4.71 -12.68
N THR A 44 -23.40 -4.90 -13.50
CA THR A 44 -23.06 -6.21 -14.04
C THR A 44 -22.22 -7.02 -13.05
N LYS A 45 -22.04 -8.32 -13.33
CA LYS A 45 -21.09 -9.17 -12.59
C LYS A 45 -19.67 -8.61 -12.53
N ALA A 46 -19.27 -7.80 -13.51
CA ALA A 46 -17.95 -7.15 -13.50
C ALA A 46 -17.86 -6.06 -12.41
N ALA A 47 -18.92 -5.25 -12.26
CA ALA A 47 -19.00 -4.26 -11.19
C ALA A 47 -19.13 -4.93 -9.81
N GLU A 48 -19.96 -5.96 -9.69
CA GLU A 48 -20.13 -6.73 -8.44
C GLU A 48 -18.81 -7.38 -8.01
N GLY A 49 -18.12 -8.06 -8.92
CA GLY A 49 -16.84 -8.71 -8.63
C GLY A 49 -15.76 -7.69 -8.26
N PHE A 50 -15.76 -6.53 -8.89
CA PHE A 50 -14.85 -5.42 -8.54
C PHE A 50 -15.12 -4.92 -7.12
N CYS A 51 -16.37 -4.63 -6.77
CA CYS A 51 -16.75 -4.18 -5.43
C CYS A 51 -16.43 -5.23 -4.36
N ARG A 52 -16.69 -6.51 -4.64
CA ARG A 52 -16.35 -7.62 -3.75
C ARG A 52 -14.85 -7.76 -3.50
N ARG A 53 -14.01 -7.53 -4.50
CA ARG A 53 -12.54 -7.59 -4.37
C ARG A 53 -12.01 -6.56 -3.38
N TYR A 54 -12.62 -5.37 -3.35
CA TYR A 54 -12.21 -4.27 -2.49
C TYR A 54 -13.09 -4.13 -1.24
N CYS A 55 -14.01 -5.07 -1.00
CA CYS A 55 -14.92 -5.08 0.14
C CYS A 55 -15.72 -3.77 0.31
N VAL A 56 -16.09 -3.13 -0.80
CA VAL A 56 -16.88 -1.89 -0.83
C VAL A 56 -18.28 -2.16 -1.37
N PRO A 57 -19.31 -1.38 -0.96
CA PRO A 57 -20.63 -1.52 -1.53
C PRO A 57 -20.67 -0.96 -2.97
N LEU A 58 -21.59 -1.47 -3.79
CA LEU A 58 -21.78 -1.01 -5.18
C LEU A 58 -22.07 0.50 -5.25
N ASP A 59 -22.75 1.04 -4.24
CA ASP A 59 -23.10 2.47 -4.17
C ASP A 59 -21.88 3.38 -3.93
N SER A 60 -20.72 2.83 -3.57
CA SER A 60 -19.46 3.58 -3.46
C SER A 60 -18.77 3.78 -4.81
N LEU A 61 -19.30 3.20 -5.90
CA LEU A 61 -18.77 3.42 -7.24
C LEU A 61 -19.06 4.84 -7.70
N TYR A 62 -18.02 5.54 -8.14
CA TYR A 62 -18.17 6.80 -8.87
C TYR A 62 -17.52 6.69 -10.25
N ARG A 63 -17.97 7.52 -11.17
CA ARG A 63 -17.50 7.50 -12.56
C ARG A 63 -16.48 8.61 -12.76
N ARG A 64 -15.44 8.32 -13.53
CA ARG A 64 -14.41 9.28 -13.90
C ARG A 64 -13.97 9.03 -15.34
N VAL A 65 -13.83 10.11 -16.09
CA VAL A 65 -13.31 10.05 -17.46
C VAL A 65 -11.80 10.03 -17.41
N ASP A 66 -11.19 9.01 -18.01
CA ASP A 66 -9.75 8.96 -18.28
C ASP A 66 -9.51 8.89 -19.78
N GLY A 67 -9.06 10.01 -20.34
CA GLY A 67 -8.84 10.15 -21.78
C GLY A 67 -10.16 10.09 -22.54
N LYS A 68 -10.38 9.02 -23.30
CA LYS A 68 -11.57 8.83 -24.15
C LYS A 68 -12.63 7.90 -23.55
N THR A 69 -12.33 7.28 -22.39
CA THR A 69 -13.18 6.24 -21.81
C THR A 69 -13.56 6.61 -20.38
N GLU A 70 -14.81 6.41 -20.03
CA GLU A 70 -15.30 6.54 -18.66
C GLU A 70 -15.14 5.21 -17.91
N TYR A 71 -14.55 5.27 -16.71
CA TYR A 71 -14.35 4.12 -15.83
C TYR A 71 -15.08 4.32 -14.51
N VAL A 72 -15.45 3.21 -13.87
CA VAL A 72 -15.86 3.24 -12.46
C VAL A 72 -14.63 3.21 -11.57
N TYR A 73 -14.72 3.87 -10.43
CA TYR A 73 -13.68 3.98 -9.41
C TYR A 73 -14.28 3.75 -8.03
N VAL A 74 -13.44 3.33 -7.10
CA VAL A 74 -13.74 3.27 -5.67
C VAL A 74 -12.56 3.85 -4.90
N ARG A 75 -12.85 4.41 -3.73
CA ARG A 75 -11.81 4.78 -2.77
C ARG A 75 -11.66 3.65 -1.76
N VAL A 76 -10.43 3.20 -1.58
CA VAL A 76 -10.11 2.09 -0.69
C VAL A 76 -9.05 2.56 0.28
N VAL A 77 -9.25 2.26 1.57
CA VAL A 77 -8.21 2.47 2.57
C VAL A 77 -7.26 1.29 2.53
N GLU A 78 -5.99 1.55 2.25
CA GLU A 78 -4.96 0.52 2.25
C GLU A 78 -4.78 -0.05 3.67
N SER A 79 -4.51 -1.36 3.74
CA SER A 79 -4.20 -2.01 5.01
C SER A 79 -2.94 -1.41 5.60
N THR A 80 -3.01 -1.01 6.86
CA THR A 80 -1.86 -0.51 7.59
C THR A 80 -1.24 -1.61 8.45
N ARG A 81 0.06 -1.53 8.66
CA ARG A 81 0.82 -2.44 9.52
C ARG A 81 1.48 -1.69 10.66
N LEU A 82 1.75 -2.40 11.75
CA LEU A 82 2.52 -1.83 12.86
C LEU A 82 3.98 -1.69 12.43
N ALA A 83 4.63 -0.61 12.88
CA ALA A 83 6.04 -0.38 12.59
C ALA A 83 6.91 -1.55 13.10
N VAL A 84 6.56 -2.14 14.25
CA VAL A 84 7.28 -3.30 14.79
C VAL A 84 7.22 -4.52 13.87
N GLU A 85 6.09 -4.77 13.22
CA GLU A 85 5.93 -5.91 12.31
C GLU A 85 6.77 -5.73 11.06
N VAL A 86 6.67 -4.56 10.43
CA VAL A 86 7.43 -4.22 9.22
C VAL A 86 8.93 -4.23 9.51
N LEU A 87 9.37 -3.59 10.60
CA LEU A 87 10.78 -3.53 10.96
C LEU A 87 11.34 -4.91 11.34
N SER A 88 10.57 -5.76 12.01
CA SER A 88 11.03 -7.12 12.36
C SER A 88 11.19 -8.01 11.13
N GLU A 89 10.39 -7.79 10.08
CA GLU A 89 10.48 -8.50 8.81
C GLU A 89 11.65 -8.00 7.94
N ASP A 90 11.80 -6.69 7.80
CA ASP A 90 12.71 -6.08 6.83
C ASP A 90 14.15 -5.90 7.35
N LEU A 91 14.33 -5.55 8.63
CA LEU A 91 15.65 -5.24 9.18
C LEU A 91 16.64 -6.41 9.10
N PRO A 92 16.28 -7.68 9.36
CA PRO A 92 17.22 -8.79 9.25
C PRO A 92 17.85 -8.90 7.84
N SER A 93 17.03 -8.73 6.80
CA SER A 93 17.50 -8.75 5.40
C SER A 93 18.38 -7.55 5.09
N ALA A 94 17.99 -6.35 5.55
CA ALA A 94 18.79 -5.14 5.36
C ALA A 94 20.16 -5.24 6.06
N ILE A 95 20.19 -5.71 7.30
CA ILE A 95 21.43 -5.92 8.08
C ILE A 95 22.31 -6.98 7.42
N GLY A 96 21.73 -8.09 6.95
CA GLY A 96 22.48 -9.15 6.26
C GLY A 96 23.14 -8.71 4.96
N LYS A 97 22.62 -7.66 4.30
CA LYS A 97 23.19 -7.08 3.07
C LYS A 97 24.30 -6.06 3.33
N VAL A 98 24.57 -5.72 4.58
CA VAL A 98 25.66 -4.80 4.91
C VAL A 98 27.00 -5.45 4.58
N SER A 99 27.70 -4.89 3.59
CA SER A 99 29.02 -5.35 3.18
C SER A 99 30.11 -4.76 4.07
N PHE A 100 30.98 -5.63 4.60
CA PHE A 100 32.17 -5.24 5.35
C PHE A 100 33.44 -5.56 4.55
N PRO A 101 33.86 -4.70 3.61
CA PRO A 101 35.00 -4.97 2.74
C PRO A 101 36.33 -5.13 3.51
N LYS A 102 36.41 -4.57 4.72
CA LYS A 102 37.47 -4.87 5.69
C LYS A 102 36.82 -5.31 7.00
N SER A 103 36.79 -6.61 7.24
CA SER A 103 36.44 -7.13 8.56
C SER A 103 37.61 -6.90 9.51
N MET A 104 37.34 -6.29 10.67
CA MET A 104 38.33 -6.25 11.74
C MET A 104 38.54 -7.68 12.26
N ARG A 105 39.75 -8.21 12.08
CA ARG A 105 40.20 -9.43 12.76
C ARG A 105 40.82 -9.02 14.09
N TRP A 106 40.46 -9.73 15.15
CA TRP A 106 41.14 -9.70 16.44
C TRP A 106 42.01 -10.95 16.54
#